data_AF-A0A7S4CBB1-F1
#
_entry.id   AF-A0A7S4CBB1-F1
#
_cell.length_a   1.000
_cell.length_b   1.000
_cell.length_c   1.000
_cell.angle_alpha   90.00
_cell.angle_beta   90.00
_cell.angle_gamma   90.00
#
_symmetry.space_group_name_H-M   'P 1'
#
loop_
_entity.id
_entity.type
_entity.pdbx_description
1 polymer ?
#
loop_
_entity_poly.entity_id
_entity_poly.type
_entity_poly.pdbx_seq_one_letter_code
_entity_poly.pdbx_strand_id
1 'polypeptide(L)'
;IGMLLGILFADPGTIKRSQETCFPIPESILEQVEAGEKPPVNVTEGPCTYCVRCMVWRPPDPDWEDPNKDPNDPVKGATGTDRGQSKTCGGVAKQLPCHKPYHDYCEENCPDMRGNTHHCSICQRCVRDFDHHCGVFGRCIAGSGFQGNMCYFKSILVLALLGILTTVGTVIACLVIHFT
;
A
#
# COMPACT_ATOMS: atom_id res chain seq x y z
N ILE A 1 11.25 -11.92 21.31
CA ILE A 1 9.85 -12.37 21.12
C ILE A 1 8.94 -11.24 20.63
N GLY A 2 8.89 -10.06 21.26
CA GLY A 2 7.98 -8.97 20.86
C GLY A 2 8.00 -8.59 19.37
N MET A 3 9.19 -8.46 18.75
CA MET A 3 9.29 -8.15 17.31
C MET A 3 8.78 -9.29 16.41
N LEU A 4 9.02 -10.53 16.81
CA LEU A 4 8.51 -11.70 16.09
C LEU A 4 6.98 -11.76 16.19
N LEU A 5 6.41 -11.48 17.36
CA LEU A 5 4.95 -11.35 17.50
C LEU A 5 4.43 -10.19 16.65
N GLY A 6 5.14 -9.06 16.64
CA GLY A 6 4.82 -7.90 15.81
C GLY A 6 4.71 -8.27 14.33
N ILE A 7 5.71 -8.94 13.74
CA ILE A 7 5.65 -9.33 12.32
C ILE A 7 4.54 -10.36 12.03
N LEU A 8 4.27 -11.26 12.98
CA LEU A 8 3.27 -12.32 12.83
C LEU A 8 1.82 -11.82 12.95
N PHE A 9 1.58 -10.79 13.77
CA PHE A 9 0.23 -10.33 14.09
C PHE A 9 -0.12 -8.93 13.56
N ALA A 10 0.86 -8.10 13.23
CA ALA A 10 0.59 -6.80 12.64
C ALA A 10 -0.10 -6.94 11.27
N ASP A 11 -1.04 -6.04 11.00
CA ASP A 11 -1.70 -5.93 9.70
C ASP A 11 -0.67 -5.35 8.70
N PRO A 12 -0.37 -6.03 7.60
CA PRO A 12 0.49 -5.49 6.54
C PRO A 12 -0.14 -4.32 5.77
N GLY A 13 -1.28 -3.77 6.20
CA GLY A 13 -2.01 -2.77 5.43
C GLY A 13 -2.96 -3.39 4.42
N THR A 14 -3.59 -4.51 4.80
CA THR A 14 -4.60 -5.19 3.99
C THR A 14 -5.77 -4.25 3.69
N ILE A 15 -6.16 -4.14 2.42
CA ILE A 15 -7.40 -3.44 2.04
C ILE A 15 -8.58 -4.32 2.42
N LYS A 16 -9.34 -3.86 3.41
CA LYS A 16 -10.54 -4.55 3.89
C LYS A 16 -11.71 -4.23 2.95
N ARG A 17 -12.55 -5.24 2.74
CA ARG A 17 -13.84 -5.08 2.05
C ARG A 17 -14.76 -4.25 2.94
N SER A 18 -15.29 -3.16 2.39
CA SER A 18 -16.30 -2.30 3.00
C SER A 18 -17.22 -1.81 1.89
N GLN A 19 -18.31 -1.10 2.22
CA GLN A 19 -19.14 -0.48 1.18
C GLN A 19 -18.32 0.48 0.31
N GLU A 20 -17.41 1.23 0.93
CA GLU A 20 -16.55 2.21 0.27
C GLU A 20 -15.52 1.58 -0.67
N THR A 21 -14.91 0.47 -0.26
CA THR A 21 -13.88 -0.19 -1.08
C THR A 21 -14.50 -1.12 -2.11
N CYS A 22 -15.71 -1.63 -1.91
CA CYS A 22 -16.33 -2.57 -2.86
C CYS A 22 -17.22 -1.87 -3.90
N PHE A 23 -17.79 -0.70 -3.59
CA PHE A 23 -18.84 -0.07 -4.41
C PHE A 23 -18.52 1.38 -4.79
N PRO A 24 -19.10 1.87 -5.91
CA PRO A 24 -19.81 1.10 -6.93
C PRO A 24 -18.86 0.15 -7.65
N ILE A 25 -19.40 -0.99 -8.08
CA ILE A 25 -18.69 -1.93 -8.94
C ILE A 25 -18.68 -1.31 -10.35
N PRO A 26 -17.54 -1.29 -11.06
CA PRO A 26 -17.52 -0.82 -12.45
C PRO A 26 -18.52 -1.59 -13.32
N GLU A 27 -19.23 -0.91 -14.20
CA GLU A 27 -20.29 -1.49 -15.05
C GLU A 27 -19.77 -2.67 -15.88
N SER A 28 -18.58 -2.52 -16.48
CA SER A 28 -17.90 -3.60 -17.23
C SER A 28 -17.64 -4.86 -16.40
N ILE A 29 -17.46 -4.73 -15.08
CA ILE A 29 -17.28 -5.85 -14.17
C ILE A 29 -18.63 -6.44 -13.77
N LEU A 30 -19.63 -5.58 -13.54
CA LEU A 30 -20.97 -5.99 -13.18
C LEU A 30 -21.58 -6.89 -14.28
N GLU A 31 -21.50 -6.48 -15.54
CA GLU A 31 -22.01 -7.25 -16.69
C GLU A 31 -21.38 -8.65 -16.76
N GLN A 32 -20.05 -8.74 -16.59
CA GLN A 32 -19.34 -10.03 -16.62
C GLN A 32 -19.72 -10.92 -15.43
N VAL A 33 -19.82 -10.34 -14.23
CA VAL A 33 -20.20 -11.09 -13.03
C VAL A 33 -21.65 -11.59 -13.15
N GLU A 34 -22.56 -10.79 -13.69
CA GLU A 34 -23.96 -11.18 -13.95
C GLU A 34 -24.06 -12.29 -15.01
N ALA A 35 -23.19 -12.25 -16.02
CA ALA A 35 -23.05 -13.33 -17.01
C ALA A 35 -22.40 -14.62 -16.45
N GLY A 36 -21.95 -14.61 -15.18
CA GLY A 36 -21.23 -15.73 -14.56
C GLY A 36 -19.77 -15.86 -15.03
N GLU A 37 -19.26 -14.85 -15.71
CA GLU A 37 -17.89 -14.77 -16.21
C GLU A 37 -16.95 -14.19 -15.15
N LYS A 38 -15.67 -14.59 -15.24
CA LYS A 38 -14.62 -14.04 -14.37
C LYS A 38 -13.93 -12.90 -15.08
N PRO A 39 -13.93 -11.67 -14.52
CA PRO A 39 -13.26 -10.58 -15.17
C PRO A 39 -11.75 -10.84 -15.30
N PRO A 40 -11.18 -10.72 -16.50
CA PRO A 40 -9.81 -11.15 -16.75
C PRO A 40 -8.78 -10.12 -16.26
N VAL A 41 -9.14 -8.84 -16.21
CA VAL A 41 -8.23 -7.71 -15.99
C VAL A 41 -8.82 -6.74 -14.97
N ASN A 42 -7.95 -6.10 -14.19
CA ASN A 42 -8.35 -5.03 -13.29
C ASN A 42 -8.85 -3.81 -14.09
N VAL A 43 -9.82 -3.07 -13.53
CA VAL A 43 -10.34 -1.85 -14.16
C VAL A 43 -9.69 -0.64 -13.51
N THR A 44 -9.22 0.31 -14.31
CA THR A 44 -8.63 1.55 -13.82
C THR A 44 -9.55 2.71 -14.17
N GLU A 45 -9.95 3.47 -13.16
CA GLU A 45 -10.77 4.68 -13.29
C GLU A 45 -10.03 5.85 -12.64
N GLY A 46 -9.45 6.71 -13.49
CA GLY A 46 -8.54 7.76 -13.04
C GLY A 46 -7.33 7.16 -12.31
N PRO A 47 -6.97 7.63 -11.12
CA PRO A 47 -5.81 7.13 -10.39
C PRO A 47 -6.09 5.81 -9.63
N CYS A 48 -7.35 5.36 -9.57
CA CYS A 48 -7.74 4.19 -8.78
C CYS A 48 -7.88 2.95 -9.64
N THR A 49 -7.60 1.79 -9.05
CA THR A 49 -7.72 0.50 -9.74
C THR A 49 -8.61 -0.46 -8.97
N TYR A 50 -9.69 -0.92 -9.60
CA TYR A 50 -10.55 -1.98 -9.10
C TYR A 50 -9.89 -3.34 -9.30
N CYS A 51 -9.57 -4.01 -8.18
CA CYS A 51 -9.05 -5.37 -8.20
C CYS A 51 -10.19 -6.37 -8.39
N VAL A 52 -10.28 -6.99 -9.56
CA VAL A 52 -11.33 -7.97 -9.89
C VAL A 52 -11.19 -9.30 -9.15
N ARG A 53 -10.00 -9.59 -8.62
CA ARG A 53 -9.78 -10.80 -7.78
C ARG A 53 -10.29 -10.61 -6.36
N CYS A 54 -10.13 -9.40 -5.82
CA CYS A 54 -10.54 -9.08 -4.45
C CYS A 54 -11.92 -8.41 -4.40
N MET A 55 -12.43 -7.92 -5.52
CA MET A 55 -13.62 -7.08 -5.65
C MET A 55 -13.52 -5.82 -4.78
N VAL A 56 -12.38 -5.13 -4.87
CA VAL A 56 -12.10 -3.89 -4.11
C VAL A 56 -11.38 -2.85 -4.95
N TRP A 57 -11.74 -1.58 -4.77
CA TRP A 57 -10.98 -0.42 -5.18
C TRP A 57 -9.68 -0.31 -4.40
N ARG A 58 -8.59 -0.12 -5.14
CA ARG A 58 -7.29 0.27 -4.61
C ARG A 58 -7.19 1.79 -4.58
N PRO A 59 -6.55 2.36 -3.55
CA PRO A 59 -6.34 3.79 -3.51
C PRO A 59 -5.44 4.27 -4.66
N PRO A 60 -5.39 5.58 -4.91
CA PRO A 60 -4.53 6.19 -5.92
C PRO A 60 -3.08 5.71 -5.84
N ASP A 61 -2.52 5.35 -6.99
CA ASP A 61 -1.08 5.13 -7.09
C ASP A 61 -0.35 6.50 -6.94
N PRO A 62 0.64 6.62 -6.04
CA PRO A 62 1.44 7.84 -5.89
C PRO A 62 2.18 8.23 -7.18
N ASP A 63 2.53 7.24 -8.00
CA ASP A 63 3.29 7.43 -9.24
C ASP A 63 2.36 7.57 -10.47
N TRP A 64 1.04 7.66 -10.26
CA TRP A 64 0.10 7.87 -11.36
C TRP A 64 0.27 9.26 -11.98
N GLU A 65 0.71 9.28 -13.23
CA GLU A 65 0.70 10.48 -14.06
C GLU A 65 -0.56 10.47 -14.93
N ASP A 66 -1.27 11.60 -14.97
CA ASP A 66 -2.40 11.75 -15.89
C ASP A 66 -1.87 11.72 -17.34
N PRO A 67 -2.25 10.73 -18.16
CA PRO A 67 -1.77 10.65 -19.54
C PRO A 67 -2.26 11.80 -20.42
N ASN A 68 -3.27 12.55 -19.96
CA ASN A 68 -3.78 13.75 -20.61
C ASN A 68 -3.30 15.04 -19.95
N LYS A 69 -2.33 14.96 -19.02
CA LYS A 69 -1.71 16.14 -18.42
C LYS A 69 -1.06 16.97 -19.52
N ASP A 70 -1.59 18.15 -19.80
CA ASP A 70 -0.92 19.09 -20.69
C ASP A 70 0.42 19.48 -20.04
N PRO A 71 1.57 19.24 -20.70
CA PRO A 71 2.88 19.62 -20.16
C PRO A 71 3.04 21.13 -19.95
N ASN A 72 2.14 21.94 -20.54
CA ASN A 72 2.08 23.38 -20.36
C ASN A 72 0.92 23.83 -19.46
N ASP A 73 0.19 22.92 -18.81
CA ASP A 73 -0.77 23.33 -17.78
C ASP A 73 0.04 24.07 -16.71
N PRO A 74 -0.16 25.39 -16.50
CA PRO A 74 0.50 26.08 -15.42
C PRO A 74 0.16 25.31 -14.15
N VAL A 75 1.16 25.02 -13.31
CA VAL A 75 0.92 24.54 -11.94
C VAL A 75 0.12 25.64 -11.25
N LYS A 76 -1.21 25.57 -11.36
CA LYS A 76 -2.12 26.56 -10.82
C LYS A 76 -2.07 26.38 -9.31
N GLY A 77 -1.18 27.14 -8.67
CA GLY A 77 -1.28 27.43 -7.26
C GLY A 77 -2.73 27.86 -6.99
N ALA A 78 -3.40 27.10 -6.14
CA ALA A 78 -4.85 27.05 -6.05
C ALA A 78 -5.49 28.43 -5.79
N THR A 79 -5.89 29.12 -6.85
CA THR A 79 -6.93 30.16 -6.80
C THR A 79 -8.23 29.50 -7.25
N GLY A 80 -8.96 29.00 -6.27
CA GLY A 80 -10.20 28.28 -6.52
C GLY A 80 -11.25 29.21 -7.08
N THR A 81 -11.64 29.02 -8.33
CA THR A 81 -13.00 29.31 -8.85
C THR A 81 -13.18 28.62 -10.20
N ASP A 82 -13.18 27.28 -10.28
CA ASP A 82 -13.77 26.63 -11.44
C ASP A 82 -14.37 25.29 -11.03
N ARG A 83 -15.70 25.22 -11.11
CA ARG A 83 -16.52 24.01 -10.92
C ARG A 83 -16.28 23.06 -12.09
N GLY A 84 -15.14 22.39 -12.11
CA GLY A 84 -14.86 21.23 -12.95
C GLY A 84 -15.16 19.96 -12.17
N GLN A 85 -16.07 19.13 -12.67
CA GLN A 85 -16.41 17.82 -12.11
C GLN A 85 -15.13 16.96 -11.96
N SER A 86 -14.55 16.88 -10.76
CA SER A 86 -13.43 15.97 -10.53
C SER A 86 -13.97 14.56 -10.68
N LYS A 87 -13.44 13.80 -11.64
CA LYS A 87 -13.78 12.40 -11.87
C LYS A 87 -13.46 11.62 -10.60
N THR A 88 -14.50 11.32 -9.84
CA THR A 88 -14.40 10.66 -8.56
C THR A 88 -14.11 9.18 -8.79
N CYS A 89 -12.99 8.71 -8.26
CA CYS A 89 -12.66 7.29 -8.20
C CYS A 89 -13.84 6.54 -7.57
N GLY A 90 -14.44 5.60 -8.30
CA GLY A 90 -15.71 4.96 -7.96
C GLY A 90 -15.91 4.80 -6.45
N GLY A 91 -16.88 5.53 -5.87
CA GLY A 91 -17.37 5.37 -4.49
C GLY A 91 -16.41 5.69 -3.34
N VAL A 92 -15.10 5.46 -3.51
CA VAL A 92 -14.03 5.86 -2.58
C VAL A 92 -14.09 7.36 -2.32
N ALA A 93 -14.51 8.15 -3.31
CA ALA A 93 -14.68 9.60 -3.20
C ALA A 93 -15.83 10.08 -2.30
N LYS A 94 -16.78 9.22 -1.89
CA LYS A 94 -17.89 9.67 -1.02
C LYS A 94 -17.52 9.80 0.46
N GLN A 95 -16.34 9.33 0.87
CA GLN A 95 -15.93 9.31 2.29
C GLN A 95 -14.52 9.82 2.57
N LEU A 96 -13.83 10.37 1.57
CA LEU A 96 -12.66 11.19 1.84
C LEU A 96 -13.14 12.53 2.40
N PRO A 97 -12.78 12.92 3.63
CA PRO A 97 -13.09 14.25 4.16
C PRO A 97 -12.41 15.37 3.35
N CYS A 98 -11.51 15.04 2.42
CA CYS A 98 -10.88 15.97 1.49
C CYS A 98 -11.54 15.92 0.10
N HIS A 99 -12.47 16.84 -0.14
CA HIS A 99 -13.14 17.06 -1.43
C HIS A 99 -12.25 17.80 -2.46
N LYS A 100 -10.95 17.52 -2.53
CA LYS A 100 -10.05 18.21 -3.47
C LYS A 100 -9.25 17.24 -4.35
N PRO A 101 -9.11 17.55 -5.65
CA PRO A 101 -8.36 16.75 -6.57
C PRO A 101 -6.87 16.82 -6.19
N TYR A 102 -6.30 15.65 -5.93
CA TYR A 102 -4.89 15.30 -6.06
C TYR A 102 -3.84 16.41 -5.73
N HIS A 103 -3.71 16.68 -4.41
CA HIS A 103 -2.61 17.35 -3.67
C HIS A 103 -2.35 18.87 -3.84
N ASP A 104 -2.40 19.61 -2.71
CA ASP A 104 -1.23 20.41 -2.22
C ASP A 104 -1.42 21.05 -0.82
N TYR A 105 -2.62 21.07 -0.22
CA TYR A 105 -2.84 21.73 1.09
C TYR A 105 -3.86 21.02 2.00
N CYS A 106 -3.65 19.75 2.31
CA CYS A 106 -4.36 19.14 3.43
C CYS A 106 -3.54 19.42 4.71
N GLU A 107 -4.15 20.06 5.70
CA GLU A 107 -3.55 20.32 7.02
C GLU A 107 -2.86 19.06 7.59
N GLU A 108 -1.84 19.30 8.43
CA GLU A 108 -0.77 18.40 8.94
C GLU A 108 -1.12 16.98 9.43
N ASN A 109 -2.36 16.48 9.31
CA ASN A 109 -2.78 15.16 9.78
C ASN A 109 -3.79 14.43 8.86
N CYS A 110 -3.75 14.62 7.54
CA CYS A 110 -4.53 13.75 6.64
C CYS A 110 -3.82 12.39 6.49
N PRO A 111 -4.49 11.23 6.73
CA PRO A 111 -3.87 9.94 6.49
C PRO A 111 -3.53 9.82 5.00
N ASP A 112 -2.25 9.68 4.70
CA ASP A 112 -1.77 9.48 3.34
C ASP A 112 -2.38 8.20 2.78
N MET A 113 -3.32 8.36 1.84
CA MET A 113 -3.96 7.25 1.15
C MET A 113 -3.17 6.85 -0.10
N ARG A 114 -2.06 7.53 -0.44
CA ARG A 114 -1.21 7.19 -1.57
C ARG A 114 -0.28 6.06 -1.13
N GLY A 115 -0.41 4.91 -1.76
CA GLY A 115 0.45 3.78 -1.44
C GLY A 115 0.39 2.71 -2.53
N ASN A 116 1.56 2.26 -2.96
CA ASN A 116 1.70 1.24 -4.00
C ASN A 116 0.98 -0.03 -3.56
N THR A 117 -0.20 -0.26 -4.16
CA THR A 117 -1.10 -1.31 -3.71
C THR A 117 -1.08 -2.48 -4.68
N HIS A 118 -0.73 -3.65 -4.18
CA HIS A 118 -0.63 -4.86 -4.99
C HIS A 118 -1.54 -5.98 -4.47
N HIS A 119 -2.04 -6.79 -5.40
CA HIS A 119 -2.72 -8.03 -5.09
C HIS A 119 -1.68 -9.14 -4.89
N CYS A 120 -1.58 -9.66 -3.67
CA CYS A 120 -0.77 -10.84 -3.40
C CYS A 120 -1.60 -12.09 -3.74
N SER A 121 -1.17 -12.85 -4.75
CA SER A 121 -1.82 -14.10 -5.16
C SER A 121 -1.68 -15.19 -4.10
N ILE A 122 -0.58 -15.21 -3.32
CA ILE A 122 -0.39 -16.23 -2.28
C ILE A 122 -1.37 -16.00 -1.12
N CYS A 123 -1.50 -14.75 -0.66
CA CYS A 123 -2.40 -14.39 0.45
C CYS A 123 -3.83 -14.06 0.00
N GLN A 124 -4.09 -14.02 -1.31
CA GLN A 124 -5.35 -13.68 -1.95
C GLN A 124 -5.99 -12.37 -1.44
N ARG A 125 -5.17 -11.34 -1.23
CA ARG A 125 -5.61 -10.03 -0.69
C ARG A 125 -4.82 -8.88 -1.31
N CYS A 126 -5.44 -7.70 -1.37
CA CYS A 126 -4.76 -6.46 -1.73
C CYS A 126 -4.09 -5.86 -0.49
N VAL A 127 -2.84 -5.42 -0.63
CA VAL A 127 -2.02 -4.89 0.45
C VAL A 127 -1.41 -3.56 -0.02
N ARG A 128 -1.52 -2.53 0.84
CA ARG A 128 -0.89 -1.21 0.62
C ARG A 128 0.60 -1.27 0.89
N ASP A 129 1.39 -0.45 0.19
CA ASP A 129 2.85 -0.40 0.30
C ASP A 129 3.48 -1.79 0.28
N PHE A 130 3.00 -2.62 -0.66
CA PHE A 130 3.41 -4.01 -0.74
C PHE A 130 4.86 -4.11 -1.21
N ASP A 131 5.71 -4.73 -0.40
CA ASP A 131 7.08 -5.06 -0.78
C ASP A 131 7.10 -6.48 -1.36
N HIS A 132 6.85 -7.48 -0.53
CA HIS A 132 6.84 -8.87 -0.96
C HIS A 132 6.02 -9.78 -0.05
N HIS A 133 5.76 -11.01 -0.51
CA HIS A 133 5.29 -12.08 0.36
C HIS A 133 6.49 -12.87 0.89
N CYS A 134 6.68 -12.88 2.21
CA CYS A 134 7.76 -13.64 2.83
C CYS A 134 7.28 -15.06 3.12
N GLY A 135 7.85 -16.05 2.42
CA GLY A 135 7.55 -17.46 2.65
C GLY A 135 7.97 -17.98 4.03
N VAL A 136 8.99 -17.36 4.65
CA VAL A 136 9.44 -17.73 6.01
C VAL A 136 8.41 -17.34 7.06
N PHE A 137 7.86 -16.14 6.98
CA PHE A 137 6.84 -15.66 7.91
C PHE A 137 5.41 -16.05 7.49
N GLY A 138 5.21 -16.52 6.24
CA GLY A 138 3.91 -16.83 5.68
C GLY A 138 2.98 -15.62 5.54
N ARG A 139 3.56 -14.41 5.38
CA ARG A 139 2.82 -13.14 5.41
C ARG A 139 3.36 -12.16 4.37
N CYS A 140 2.49 -11.24 3.95
CA CYS A 140 2.94 -10.05 3.22
C CYS A 140 3.76 -9.15 4.16
N ILE A 141 4.87 -8.65 3.66
CA ILE A 141 5.68 -7.61 4.28
C ILE A 141 5.40 -6.32 3.52
N ALA A 142 5.00 -5.29 4.26
CA ALA A 142 4.48 -4.07 3.67
C ALA A 142 4.55 -2.88 4.62
N GLY A 143 4.63 -1.70 4.03
CA GLY A 143 4.72 -0.42 4.72
C GLY A 143 5.93 0.40 4.29
N SER A 144 5.76 1.72 4.28
CA SER A 144 6.85 2.67 4.06
C SER A 144 7.55 3.06 5.37
N GLY A 145 8.87 3.21 5.34
CA GLY A 145 9.65 3.61 6.52
C GLY A 145 9.52 2.63 7.71
N PHE A 146 8.94 3.13 8.82
CA PHE A 146 8.62 2.39 10.05
C PHE A 146 7.11 2.20 10.27
N GLN A 147 6.29 2.33 9.22
CA GLN A 147 4.85 2.12 9.28
C GLN A 147 4.48 0.67 8.96
N GLY A 148 3.26 0.26 9.36
CA GLY A 148 2.75 -1.08 9.10
C GLY A 148 3.55 -2.18 9.80
N ASN A 149 3.74 -3.32 9.13
CA ASN A 149 4.53 -4.42 9.67
C ASN A 149 6.02 -4.36 9.26
N MET A 150 6.37 -3.45 8.35
CA MET A 150 7.75 -3.24 7.86
C MET A 150 8.73 -2.88 8.99
N CYS A 151 8.29 -2.15 10.03
CA CYS A 151 9.14 -1.80 11.17
C CYS A 151 9.69 -3.05 11.89
N TYR A 152 8.85 -4.06 12.10
CA TYR A 152 9.25 -5.31 12.75
C TYR A 152 10.20 -6.11 11.87
N PHE A 153 9.94 -6.16 10.55
CA PHE A 153 10.82 -6.84 9.60
C PHE A 153 12.23 -6.24 9.62
N LYS A 154 12.34 -4.92 9.47
CA LYS A 154 13.63 -4.21 9.52
C LYS A 154 14.34 -4.41 10.87
N SER A 155 13.60 -4.37 11.96
CA SER A 155 14.17 -4.57 13.31
C SER A 155 14.74 -5.98 13.49
N ILE A 156 14.07 -7.01 12.95
CA ILE A 156 14.57 -8.39 12.99
C ILE A 156 15.87 -8.52 12.18
N LEU A 157 15.98 -7.88 11.02
CA LEU A 157 17.22 -7.88 10.23
C LEU A 157 18.38 -7.22 10.96
N VAL A 158 18.14 -6.07 11.60
CA VAL A 158 19.17 -5.38 12.41
C VAL A 158 19.59 -6.24 13.60
N LEU A 159 18.65 -6.86 14.31
CA LEU A 159 18.99 -7.76 15.43
C LEU A 159 19.77 -9.00 14.97
N ALA A 160 19.46 -9.55 13.81
CA ALA A 160 20.21 -10.67 13.24
C ALA A 160 21.67 -10.26 12.97
N LEU A 161 21.89 -9.09 12.37
CA LEU A 161 23.24 -8.56 12.14
C LEU A 161 23.99 -8.32 13.46
N LEU A 162 23.36 -7.66 14.44
CA LEU A 162 23.96 -7.42 15.75
C LEU A 162 24.31 -8.72 16.48
N GLY A 163 23.46 -9.75 16.37
CA GLY A 163 23.71 -11.08 16.92
C GLY A 163 24.94 -11.74 16.30
N ILE A 164 25.10 -11.65 14.97
CA ILE A 164 26.28 -12.15 14.26
C ILE A 164 27.53 -11.38 14.72
N LEU A 165 27.50 -10.05 14.73
CA LEU A 165 28.64 -9.22 15.14
C LEU A 165 29.06 -9.51 16.59
N THR A 166 28.10 -9.67 17.49
CA THR A 166 28.36 -10.00 18.90
C THR A 166 29.02 -11.37 19.00
N THR A 167 28.50 -12.38 18.29
CA THR A 167 29.05 -13.74 18.30
C THR A 167 30.45 -13.80 17.72
N VAL A 168 30.70 -13.11 16.61
CA VAL A 168 32.04 -13.01 16.01
C VAL A 168 32.99 -12.29 16.97
N GLY A 169 32.56 -11.17 17.56
CA GLY A 169 33.34 -10.40 18.52
C GLY A 169 33.72 -11.21 19.77
N THR A 170 32.78 -11.98 20.33
CA THR A 170 33.07 -12.84 21.49
C THR A 170 34.03 -13.96 21.14
N VAL A 171 33.85 -14.61 19.98
CA VAL A 171 34.79 -15.65 19.51
C VAL A 171 36.20 -15.07 19.33
N ILE A 172 36.35 -13.90 18.71
CA ILE A 172 37.66 -13.24 18.54
C ILE A 172 38.27 -12.92 19.91
N ALA A 173 37.50 -12.34 20.84
CA ALA A 173 37.99 -12.02 22.17
C ALA A 173 38.46 -13.26 22.93
N CYS A 174 37.71 -14.37 22.86
CA CYS A 174 38.09 -15.64 23.47
C CYS A 174 39.39 -16.20 22.89
N LEU A 175 39.57 -16.13 21.55
CA LEU A 175 40.79 -16.59 20.90
C LEU A 175 42.00 -15.74 21.32
N VAL A 176 41.84 -14.40 21.35
CA VAL A 176 42.91 -13.50 21.81
C VAL A 176 43.34 -13.87 23.24
N ILE A 177 42.39 -13.96 24.17
CA ILE A 177 42.68 -14.27 25.59
C ILE A 177 43.35 -15.64 25.75
N HIS A 178 43.01 -16.64 24.94
CA HIS A 178 43.59 -17.98 25.05
C HIS A 178 45.03 -18.04 24.51
N PHE A 179 45.36 -17.23 23.50
CA PHE A 179 46.65 -17.29 22.81
C PHE A 179 47.64 -16.18 23.20
N THR A 180 47.24 -15.22 24.04
CA THR A 180 48.13 -14.20 24.65
C THR A 180 48.40 -14.52 26.11
#